data_AF-F2KLB7-F1
#
_entry.id   AF-F2KLB7-F1
#
_cell.length_a   1.000
_cell.length_b   1.000
_cell.length_c   1.000
_cell.angle_alpha   90.00
_cell.angle_beta   90.00
_cell.angle_gamma   90.00
#
_symmetry.space_group_name_H-M   'P 1'
#
loop_
_entity.id
_entity.type
_entity.pdbx_description
1 polymer ?
#
loop_
_entity_poly.entity_id
_entity_poly.type
_entity_poly.pdbx_seq_one_letter_code
_entity_poly.pdbx_strand_id
1 'polypeptide(L)'
;MRKDKKQVIGDEIGDEQIKLFLNFEPVDATSPSLHKLIKAYRGLRVDDFERFLTFFVAAGHDLNGKDEHGNDFVALVRDQRNAEDYIDLIEKARG
;
A
#
# COMPACT_ATOMS: atom_id res chain seq x y z
N MET A 1 -18.55 20.34 -7.51
CA MET A 1 -19.01 19.70 -6.27
C MET A 1 -18.87 18.19 -6.38
N ARG A 2 -17.86 17.58 -5.73
CA ARG A 2 -17.97 16.30 -4.99
C ARG A 2 -16.95 16.37 -3.87
N LYS A 3 -17.52 16.64 -2.70
CA LYS A 3 -16.96 16.85 -1.37
C LYS A 3 -15.64 16.10 -1.13
N ASP A 4 -14.66 16.86 -0.66
CA ASP A 4 -13.58 16.42 0.21
C ASP A 4 -14.15 15.44 1.24
N LYS A 5 -14.01 14.14 0.97
CA LYS A 5 -14.01 13.15 2.03
C LYS A 5 -12.64 13.29 2.68
N LYS A 6 -12.47 14.31 3.53
CA LYS A 6 -11.64 14.17 4.72
C LYS A 6 -12.19 12.93 5.41
N GLN A 7 -11.51 11.81 5.19
CA GLN A 7 -11.92 10.53 5.75
C GLN A 7 -12.07 10.74 7.25
N VAL A 8 -13.25 10.37 7.72
CA VAL A 8 -13.75 10.53 9.08
C VAL A 8 -12.72 10.02 10.07
N ILE A 9 -12.38 10.86 11.04
CA ILE A 9 -11.68 10.51 12.28
C ILE A 9 -12.28 9.21 12.81
N GLY A 10 -11.50 8.16 12.76
CA GLY A 10 -11.80 6.80 13.18
C GLY A 10 -10.42 6.20 13.38
N ASP A 11 -10.17 5.75 14.60
CA ASP A 11 -8.91 5.72 15.33
C ASP A 11 -7.66 5.45 14.49
N GLU A 12 -6.57 6.18 14.77
CA GLU A 12 -5.23 5.82 14.31
C GLU A 12 -5.02 4.34 14.67
N ILE A 13 -4.86 3.50 13.65
CA ILE A 13 -4.69 2.07 13.91
C ILE A 13 -3.28 1.85 14.42
N GLY A 14 -3.15 1.01 15.44
CA GLY A 14 -1.84 0.72 16.01
C GLY A 14 -0.94 -0.05 15.02
N ASP A 15 0.37 0.00 15.25
CA ASP A 15 1.36 -0.75 14.47
C ASP A 15 1.03 -2.24 14.34
N GLU A 16 0.42 -2.84 15.38
CA GLU A 16 -0.03 -4.24 15.35
C GLU A 16 -1.09 -4.48 14.27
N GLN A 17 -2.06 -3.57 14.12
CA GLN A 17 -3.09 -3.65 13.09
C GLN A 17 -2.48 -3.42 11.69
N ILE A 18 -1.53 -2.50 11.57
CA ILE A 18 -0.80 -2.27 10.32
C ILE A 18 -0.05 -3.53 9.89
N LYS A 19 0.63 -4.21 10.84
CA LYS A 19 1.33 -5.47 10.56
C LYS A 19 0.41 -6.60 10.12
N LEU A 20 -0.89 -6.59 10.47
CA LEU A 20 -1.84 -7.58 9.96
C LEU A 20 -1.93 -7.56 8.43
N PHE A 21 -1.67 -6.42 7.79
CA PHE A 21 -1.65 -6.33 6.33
C PHE A 21 -0.48 -7.10 5.68
N LEU A 22 0.60 -7.35 6.43
CA LEU A 22 1.71 -8.20 5.99
C LEU A 22 1.35 -9.68 5.97
N ASN A 23 0.27 -10.09 6.63
CA ASN A 23 -0.17 -11.48 6.65
C ASN A 23 -1.09 -11.82 5.46
N PHE A 24 -1.44 -10.86 4.60
CA PHE A 24 -2.23 -11.16 3.40
C PHE A 24 -1.40 -11.94 2.37
N GLU A 25 -1.97 -13.06 1.94
CA GLU A 25 -1.42 -13.89 0.87
C GLU A 25 -2.30 -13.78 -0.39
N PRO A 26 -1.68 -13.66 -1.58
CA PRO A 26 -2.41 -13.71 -2.83
C PRO A 26 -3.03 -15.10 -3.01
N VAL A 27 -4.24 -15.14 -3.58
CA VAL A 27 -4.92 -16.39 -3.96
C VAL A 27 -4.60 -16.82 -5.39
N ASP A 28 -3.86 -15.99 -6.11
CA ASP A 28 -3.51 -16.13 -7.53
C ASP A 28 -1.99 -15.98 -7.74
N ALA A 29 -1.57 -15.90 -8.99
CA ALA A 29 -0.16 -15.78 -9.37
C ALA A 29 0.44 -14.38 -9.12
N THR A 30 -0.31 -13.44 -8.51
CA THR A 30 0.20 -12.10 -8.19
C THR A 30 1.35 -12.21 -7.19
N SER A 31 2.38 -11.37 -7.36
CA SER A 31 3.45 -11.28 -6.37
C SER A 31 2.87 -11.04 -4.95
N PRO A 32 3.28 -11.81 -3.94
CA PRO A 32 2.83 -11.61 -2.56
C PRO A 32 3.11 -10.19 -2.04
N SER A 33 4.20 -9.58 -2.50
CA SER A 33 4.54 -8.18 -2.23
C SER A 33 3.48 -7.23 -2.78
N LEU A 34 3.17 -7.35 -4.07
CA LEU A 34 2.24 -6.47 -4.75
C LEU A 34 0.83 -6.58 -4.17
N HIS A 35 0.39 -7.81 -3.87
CA HIS A 35 -0.90 -8.06 -3.26
C HIS A 35 -1.05 -7.33 -1.91
N LYS A 36 -0.04 -7.43 -1.04
CA LYS A 36 -0.01 -6.74 0.26
C LYS A 36 -0.03 -5.22 0.10
N LEU A 37 0.73 -4.66 -0.84
CA LEU A 37 0.74 -3.22 -1.14
C LEU A 37 -0.63 -2.71 -1.56
N ILE A 38 -1.31 -3.43 -2.48
CA ILE A 38 -2.65 -3.06 -2.93
C ILE A 38 -3.69 -3.18 -1.80
N LYS A 39 -3.58 -4.20 -0.93
CA LYS A 39 -4.44 -4.35 0.25
C LYS A 39 -4.25 -3.20 1.23
N ALA A 40 -3.00 -2.84 1.53
CA ALA A 40 -2.65 -1.72 2.38
C ALA A 40 -3.16 -0.39 1.80
N TYR A 41 -2.94 -0.11 0.50
CA TYR A 41 -3.44 1.10 -0.17
C TYR A 41 -4.97 1.25 -0.08
N ARG A 42 -5.72 0.15 -0.15
CA ARG A 42 -7.18 0.18 -0.08
C ARG A 42 -7.72 0.27 1.36
N GLY A 43 -6.92 -0.07 2.36
CA GLY A 43 -7.34 -0.17 3.75
C GLY A 43 -6.72 0.88 4.69
N LEU A 44 -5.57 1.45 4.33
CA LEU A 44 -4.78 2.38 5.13
C LEU A 44 -4.88 3.80 4.58
N ARG A 45 -4.70 4.78 5.48
CA ARG A 45 -4.44 6.15 5.10
C ARG A 45 -2.99 6.31 4.67
N VAL A 46 -2.66 7.46 4.06
CA VAL A 46 -1.29 7.81 3.64
C VAL A 46 -0.31 7.70 4.83
N ASP A 47 -0.64 8.27 5.98
CA ASP A 47 0.23 8.24 7.17
C ASP A 47 0.46 6.79 7.68
N ASP A 48 -0.60 5.98 7.76
CA ASP A 48 -0.52 4.58 8.18
C ASP A 48 0.22 3.73 7.13
N PHE A 49 0.08 4.08 5.85
CA PHE A 49 0.76 3.41 4.75
C PHE A 49 2.27 3.66 4.79
N GLU A 50 2.73 4.88 5.13
CA GLU A 50 4.16 5.14 5.34
C GLU A 50 4.74 4.23 6.44
N ARG A 51 4.01 4.08 7.57
CA ARG A 51 4.39 3.14 8.63
C ARG A 51 4.38 1.69 8.15
N PHE A 52 3.38 1.31 7.35
CA PHE A 52 3.30 -0.02 6.72
C PHE A 52 4.53 -0.31 5.87
N LEU A 53 4.98 0.62 5.03
CA LEU A 53 6.16 0.44 4.18
C LEU A 53 7.42 0.14 5.01
N THR A 54 7.57 0.81 6.16
CA THR A 54 8.67 0.53 7.09
C THR A 54 8.64 -0.93 7.56
N PHE A 55 7.46 -1.44 7.98
CA PHE A 55 7.34 -2.85 8.38
C PHE A 55 7.47 -3.81 7.20
N PHE A 56 7.00 -3.43 6.02
CA PHE A 56 7.04 -4.23 4.82
C PHE A 56 8.48 -4.50 4.36
N VAL A 57 9.30 -3.46 4.30
CA VAL A 57 10.74 -3.57 3.99
C VAL A 57 11.48 -4.29 5.12
N ALA A 58 11.17 -4.00 6.38
CA ALA A 58 11.76 -4.69 7.52
C ALA A 58 11.44 -6.20 7.56
N ALA A 59 10.28 -6.60 7.03
CA ALA A 59 9.89 -8.01 6.86
C ALA A 59 10.57 -8.68 5.65
N GLY A 60 11.37 -7.95 4.86
CA GLY A 60 12.09 -8.46 3.70
C GLY A 60 11.24 -8.56 2.43
N HIS A 61 10.11 -7.84 2.36
CA HIS A 61 9.30 -7.80 1.15
C HIS A 61 9.82 -6.76 0.14
N ASP A 62 9.72 -7.10 -1.15
CA ASP A 62 10.17 -6.24 -2.25
C ASP A 62 9.08 -5.25 -2.68
N LEU A 63 9.41 -3.96 -2.77
CA LEU A 63 8.53 -2.88 -3.25
C LEU A 63 8.37 -2.86 -4.78
N ASN A 64 9.19 -3.64 -5.49
CA ASN A 64 9.14 -3.79 -6.94
C ASN A 64 8.34 -5.03 -7.38
N GLY A 65 7.51 -5.58 -6.49
CA GLY A 65 6.63 -6.71 -6.81
C GLY A 65 5.70 -6.40 -7.99
N LYS A 66 5.60 -7.34 -8.92
CA LYS A 66 4.80 -7.24 -10.15
C LYS A 66 3.67 -8.26 -10.19
N ASP A 67 2.63 -7.96 -10.95
CA ASP A 67 1.56 -8.91 -11.28
C ASP A 67 1.97 -9.83 -12.44
N GLU A 68 1.05 -10.71 -12.85
CA GLU A 68 1.21 -11.61 -13.99
C GLU A 68 1.42 -10.89 -15.34
N HIS A 69 1.03 -9.60 -15.43
CA HIS A 69 1.17 -8.76 -16.60
C HIS A 69 2.43 -7.88 -16.56
N GLY A 70 3.23 -7.96 -15.49
CA GLY A 70 4.44 -7.16 -15.31
C GLY A 70 4.18 -5.73 -14.79
N ASN A 71 2.96 -5.43 -14.35
CA ASN A 71 2.62 -4.14 -13.73
C ASN A 71 3.05 -4.15 -12.26
N ASP A 72 3.67 -3.06 -11.82
CA ASP A 72 3.99 -2.83 -10.42
C ASP A 72 2.88 -2.03 -9.71
N PHE A 73 3.06 -1.77 -8.42
CA PHE A 73 2.08 -1.01 -7.63
C PHE A 73 1.75 0.34 -8.28
N VAL A 74 2.76 1.11 -8.68
CA VAL A 74 2.61 2.44 -9.29
C VAL A 74 1.80 2.35 -10.57
N ALA A 75 2.12 1.41 -11.46
CA ALA A 75 1.38 1.20 -12.70
C ALA A 75 -0.11 0.88 -12.45
N LEU A 76 -0.44 0.14 -11.39
CA LEU A 76 -1.82 -0.24 -11.06
C LEU A 76 -2.62 0.90 -10.41
N VAL A 77 -1.99 1.77 -9.64
CA VAL A 77 -2.69 2.84 -8.90
C VAL A 77 -2.59 4.22 -9.54
N ARG A 78 -1.70 4.44 -10.52
CA ARG A 78 -1.47 5.77 -11.16
C ARG A 78 -2.72 6.50 -11.65
N ASP A 79 -3.73 5.76 -12.11
CA ASP A 79 -4.96 6.33 -12.65
C ASP A 79 -5.97 6.75 -11.53
N GLN A 80 -5.63 6.47 -10.27
CA GLN A 80 -6.47 6.81 -9.11
C GLN A 80 -6.16 8.22 -8.61
N ARG A 81 -7.20 9.00 -8.37
CA ARG A 81 -7.09 10.41 -7.94
C ARG A 81 -6.29 10.62 -6.65
N ASN A 82 -6.24 9.63 -5.76
CA ASN A 82 -5.57 9.73 -4.47
C ASN A 82 -4.30 8.88 -4.40
N ALA A 83 -3.81 8.38 -5.53
CA ALA A 83 -2.62 7.52 -5.53
C ALA A 83 -1.31 8.30 -5.48
N GLU A 84 -1.29 9.57 -5.85
CA GLU A 84 -0.07 10.40 -5.92
C GLU A 84 0.71 10.36 -4.60
N ASP A 85 0.05 10.62 -3.47
CA ASP A 85 0.68 10.56 -2.14
C ASP A 85 1.28 9.17 -1.82
N TYR A 86 0.64 8.09 -2.26
CA TYR A 86 1.12 6.72 -2.01
C TYR A 86 2.27 6.34 -2.94
N ILE A 87 2.23 6.80 -4.19
CA ILE A 87 3.31 6.61 -5.16
C ILE A 87 4.56 7.30 -4.65
N ASP A 88 4.45 8.54 -4.17
CA ASP A 88 5.56 9.29 -3.60
C ASP A 88 6.20 8.55 -2.41
N LEU A 89 5.38 7.94 -1.53
CA LEU A 89 5.89 7.12 -0.43
C LEU A 89 6.63 5.86 -0.91
N ILE A 90 6.13 5.20 -1.96
CA ILE A 90 6.79 4.03 -2.55
C ILE A 90 8.13 4.40 -3.16
N GLU A 91 8.17 5.48 -3.95
CA GLU A 91 9.41 5.95 -4.58
C GLU A 91 10.43 6.39 -3.53
N LYS A 92 9.98 7.06 -2.46
CA LYS A 92 10.82 7.43 -1.31
C LYS A 92 11.35 6.21 -0.56
N ALA A 93 10.61 5.10 -0.51
CA ALA A 93 11.05 3.87 0.15
C ALA A 93 11.95 2.98 -0.74
N ARG A 94 11.96 3.22 -2.06
CA ARG A 94 12.80 2.52 -3.05
C ARG A 94 14.21 3.11 -3.17
N GLY A 95 14.36 4.42 -2.94
CA GLY A 95 15.62 5.18 -3.03
C GLY A 95 16.21 5.58 -1.67
#